data_AF-A0AAD5E3Y1-F1
#
_entry.id   AF-A0AAD5E3Y1-F1
#
_cell.length_a   1.000
_cell.length_b   1.000
_cell.length_c   1.000
_cell.angle_alpha   90.00
_cell.angle_beta   90.00
_cell.angle_gamma   90.00
#
_symmetry.space_group_name_H-M   'P 1'
#
loop_
_entity.id
_entity.type
_entity.pdbx_description
1 polymer ?
#
loop_
_entity_poly.entity_id
_entity_poly.type
_entity_poly.pdbx_seq_one_letter_code
_entity_poly.pdbx_strand_id
1 'polypeptide(L)'
;MGAQQSRPEGVIFYNENVPLQFSQNLVDSLESRAKRSKPVGNSGKAPLPHEVEGVVRERVAEELNRIKEQQEEANNRITAQLSKQNLESKHNAVAIGADIEDMIKRVQRSTSSKLPAEIKESQQAVIECYRHNKSRPLDCWAEVENFKDAVAQAQKEFCINSA
;
A
#
# COMPACT_ATOMS: atom_id res chain seq x y z
N MET A 1 17.46 40.54 -42.03
CA MET A 1 18.15 41.72 -41.47
C MET A 1 17.94 41.65 -39.94
N GLY A 2 18.83 41.21 -39.05
CA GLY A 2 20.29 41.15 -39.05
C GLY A 2 20.82 42.07 -37.94
N ALA A 3 21.03 41.56 -36.73
CA ALA A 3 21.95 42.10 -35.72
C ALA A 3 22.07 41.17 -34.51
N GLN A 4 23.11 40.34 -34.50
CA GLN A 4 23.63 39.66 -33.32
C GLN A 4 24.60 40.64 -32.64
N GLN A 5 24.44 40.92 -31.35
CA GLN A 5 25.46 41.64 -30.57
C GLN A 5 26.02 40.73 -29.48
N SER A 6 27.22 40.23 -29.78
CA SER A 6 28.42 40.20 -28.93
C SER A 6 28.31 39.58 -27.54
N ARG A 7 28.69 38.29 -27.43
CA ARG A 7 29.24 37.73 -26.19
C ARG A 7 30.66 38.27 -25.98
N PRO A 8 31.05 38.75 -24.78
CA PRO A 8 32.46 38.99 -24.50
C PRO A 8 33.15 37.65 -24.23
N GLU A 9 34.09 37.26 -25.09
CA GLU A 9 35.07 36.22 -24.79
C GLU A 9 35.91 36.66 -23.58
N GLY A 10 36.08 35.77 -22.60
CA GLY A 10 36.92 36.01 -21.45
C GLY A 10 38.39 36.02 -21.86
N VAL A 11 39.07 37.15 -21.67
CA VAL A 11 40.53 37.23 -21.86
C VAL A 11 41.19 36.49 -20.70
N ILE A 12 41.75 35.31 -20.97
CA ILE A 12 42.54 34.55 -19.99
C ILE A 12 43.99 35.02 -20.08
N PHE A 13 44.44 35.75 -19.05
CA PHE A 13 45.83 36.13 -18.90
C PHE A 13 46.57 35.03 -18.12
N TYR A 14 47.44 34.26 -18.78
CA TYR A 14 48.41 33.40 -18.11
C TYR A 14 49.75 34.16 -18.00
N ASN A 15 50.01 34.74 -16.83
CA ASN A 15 51.35 35.19 -16.45
C ASN A 15 51.51 34.98 -14.94
N GLU A 16 52.31 33.99 -14.54
CA GLU A 16 52.46 33.55 -13.14
C GLU A 16 53.30 34.51 -12.26
N ASN A 17 54.07 35.44 -12.84
CA ASN A 17 54.98 36.31 -12.06
C ASN A 17 54.84 37.81 -12.38
N VAL A 18 53.62 38.35 -12.33
CA VAL A 18 53.40 39.81 -12.25
C VAL A 18 52.84 40.14 -10.86
N PRO A 19 53.40 41.10 -10.11
CA PRO A 19 52.83 41.49 -8.82
C PRO A 19 51.44 42.09 -9.05
N LEU A 20 50.41 41.27 -8.85
CA LEU A 20 49.01 41.71 -8.90
C LEU A 20 48.77 42.63 -7.71
N GLN A 21 48.78 43.94 -7.94
CA GLN A 21 48.32 44.90 -6.97
C GLN A 21 46.80 44.94 -7.01
N PHE A 22 46.17 44.29 -6.03
CA PHE A 22 44.74 44.45 -5.81
C PHE A 22 44.48 45.89 -5.36
N SER A 23 43.51 46.55 -5.99
CA SER A 23 43.05 47.85 -5.50
C SER A 23 42.58 47.68 -4.06
N GLN A 24 42.97 48.59 -3.16
CA GLN A 24 42.58 48.53 -1.75
C GLN A 24 41.06 48.40 -1.57
N ASN A 25 40.27 49.05 -2.43
CA ASN A 25 38.81 48.96 -2.45
C ASN A 25 38.26 47.52 -2.63
N LEU A 26 39.00 46.65 -3.34
CA LEU A 26 38.60 45.27 -3.59
C LEU A 26 39.00 44.37 -2.43
N VAL A 27 40.16 44.63 -1.83
CA VAL A 27 40.58 44.00 -0.57
C VAL A 27 39.59 44.36 0.55
N ASP A 28 39.22 45.63 0.66
CA ASP A 28 38.21 46.11 1.61
C ASP A 28 36.83 45.51 1.33
N SER A 29 36.47 45.28 0.06
CA SER A 29 35.19 44.63 -0.31
C SER A 29 35.18 43.15 0.05
N LEU A 30 36.29 42.44 -0.16
CA LEU A 30 36.43 41.04 0.22
C LEU A 30 36.51 40.89 1.75
N GLU A 31 37.23 41.78 2.42
CA GLU A 31 37.34 41.80 3.87
C GLU A 31 35.98 42.16 4.51
N SER A 32 35.27 43.15 3.96
CA SER A 32 33.91 43.47 4.39
C SER A 32 32.93 42.35 4.08
N ARG A 33 33.11 41.58 2.99
CA ARG A 33 32.27 40.42 2.69
C ARG A 33 32.58 39.23 3.59
N ALA A 34 33.85 38.99 3.92
CA ALA A 34 34.28 37.99 4.90
C ALA A 34 33.83 38.34 6.32
N LYS A 35 33.78 39.64 6.67
CA LYS A 35 33.17 40.13 7.91
C LYS A 35 31.65 39.97 7.92
N ARG A 36 30.98 40.12 6.76
CA ARG A 36 29.52 39.95 6.60
C ARG A 36 29.05 38.49 6.55
N SER A 37 29.90 37.54 6.16
CA SER A 37 29.57 36.11 6.20
C SER A 37 29.74 35.47 7.57
N LYS A 38 30.12 36.24 8.59
CA LYS A 38 29.98 35.83 9.99
C LYS A 38 28.54 36.13 10.45
N PRO A 39 27.88 35.23 11.19
CA PRO A 39 26.53 35.48 11.64
C PRO A 39 26.56 36.68 12.60
N VAL A 40 25.78 37.68 12.26
CA VAL A 40 25.59 38.90 13.03
C VAL A 40 24.84 38.54 14.32
N GLY A 41 25.54 38.65 15.45
CA GLY A 41 24.97 38.71 16.79
C GLY A 41 25.76 39.76 17.57
N ASN A 42 25.06 40.79 18.05
CA ASN A 42 25.63 41.99 18.65
C ASN A 42 26.60 41.73 19.81
N SER A 43 27.57 42.66 19.95
CA SER A 43 28.41 42.95 21.12
C SER A 43 29.41 41.88 21.57
N GLY A 44 30.69 42.12 21.23
CA GLY A 44 31.87 41.83 22.06
C GLY A 44 32.07 40.37 22.53
N LYS A 45 32.96 39.66 21.83
CA LYS A 45 33.37 38.24 21.97
C LYS A 45 32.42 37.28 21.25
N ALA A 46 32.91 36.70 20.15
CA ALA A 46 32.29 35.54 19.54
C ALA A 46 32.24 34.41 20.59
N PRO A 47 31.06 33.86 20.94
CA PRO A 47 30.98 32.69 21.80
C PRO A 47 31.74 31.54 21.16
N LEU A 48 32.45 30.74 21.97
CA LEU A 48 33.13 29.54 21.49
C LEU A 48 32.08 28.62 20.83
N PRO A 49 32.40 27.93 19.73
CA PRO A 49 31.46 27.03 19.04
C PRO A 49 30.73 26.06 19.98
N HIS A 50 31.40 25.59 21.03
CA HIS A 50 30.87 24.69 22.05
C HIS A 50 29.73 25.29 22.90
N GLU A 51 29.77 26.59 23.18
CA GLU A 51 28.75 27.26 24.00
C GLU A 51 27.45 27.45 23.21
N VAL A 52 27.56 27.78 21.92
CA VAL A 52 26.43 27.83 20.99
C VAL A 52 25.84 26.44 20.77
N GLU A 53 26.68 25.41 20.61
CA GLU A 53 26.22 24.02 20.51
C GLU A 53 25.43 23.56 21.75
N GLY A 54 25.84 23.97 22.94
CA GLY A 54 25.13 23.65 24.19
C GLY A 54 23.70 24.17 24.18
N VAL A 55 23.52 25.46 23.89
CA VAL A 55 22.20 26.11 23.83
C VAL A 55 21.33 25.52 22.72
N VAL A 56 21.91 25.17 21.58
CA VAL A 56 21.18 24.52 20.49
C VAL A 56 20.70 23.13 20.92
N ARG A 57 21.54 22.33 21.58
CA ARG A 57 21.14 20.99 22.07
C ARG A 57 20.02 21.08 23.11
N GLU A 58 20.10 22.03 24.03
CA GLU A 58 19.07 22.26 25.04
C GLU A 58 17.72 22.61 24.40
N ARG A 59 17.69 23.60 23.51
CA ARG A 59 16.46 24.00 22.81
C ARG A 59 15.90 22.87 21.93
N VAL A 60 16.76 22.11 21.26
CA VAL A 60 16.33 20.95 20.48
C VAL A 60 15.72 19.88 21.39
N ALA A 61 16.30 19.63 22.57
CA ALA A 61 15.75 18.67 23.52
C ALA A 61 14.37 19.11 24.06
N GLU A 62 14.21 20.40 24.37
CA GLU A 62 12.92 20.98 24.77
C GLU A 62 11.86 20.83 23.66
N GLU A 63 12.18 21.20 22.42
CA GLU A 63 11.25 21.08 21.30
C GLU A 63 10.93 19.60 20.98
N LEU A 64 11.90 18.70 21.11
CA LEU A 64 11.66 17.25 20.95
C LEU A 64 10.71 16.71 22.02
N ASN A 65 10.85 17.16 23.27
CA ASN A 65 9.93 16.75 24.34
C ASN A 65 8.51 17.26 24.07
N ARG A 66 8.38 18.52 23.66
CA ARG A 66 7.09 19.11 23.27
C ARG A 66 6.42 18.37 22.12
N ILE A 67 7.18 17.97 21.10
CA ILE A 67 6.66 17.19 19.97
C ILE A 67 6.21 15.79 20.43
N LYS A 68 6.96 15.15 21.34
CA LYS A 68 6.58 13.83 21.89
C LYS A 68 5.26 13.90 22.65
N GLU A 69 5.06 14.92 23.49
CA GLU A 69 3.80 15.13 24.21
C GLU A 69 2.62 15.31 23.24
N GLN A 70 2.80 16.14 22.21
CA GLN A 70 1.78 16.33 21.17
C GLN A 70 1.47 15.03 20.40
N GLN A 71 2.51 14.24 20.11
CA GLN A 71 2.36 12.95 19.44
C GLN A 71 1.61 11.94 20.33
N GLU A 72 1.91 11.91 21.63
CA GLU A 72 1.21 11.05 22.58
C GLU A 72 -0.26 11.44 22.71
N GLU A 73 -0.58 12.73 22.84
CA GLU A 73 -1.96 13.21 22.84
C GLU A 73 -2.71 12.84 21.55
N ALA A 74 -2.07 13.03 20.39
CA ALA A 74 -2.66 12.66 19.11
C ALA A 74 -2.90 11.14 19.01
N ASN A 75 -1.93 10.33 19.42
CA ASN A 75 -2.07 8.88 19.48
C ASN A 75 -3.20 8.46 20.40
N ASN A 76 -3.30 9.05 21.60
CA ASN A 76 -4.35 8.75 22.56
C ASN A 76 -5.75 9.14 22.03
N ARG A 77 -5.85 10.24 21.29
CA ARG A 77 -7.11 10.63 20.61
C ARG A 77 -7.48 9.63 19.53
N ILE A 78 -6.53 9.21 18.69
CA ILE A 78 -6.76 8.23 17.63
C ILE A 78 -7.18 6.89 18.22
N THR A 79 -6.48 6.39 19.24
CA THR A 79 -6.81 5.10 19.87
C THR A 79 -8.17 5.14 20.56
N ALA A 80 -8.53 6.26 21.21
CA ALA A 80 -9.85 6.44 21.81
C ALA A 80 -10.98 6.53 20.76
N GLN A 81 -10.72 7.14 19.60
CA GLN A 81 -11.68 7.18 18.50
C GLN A 81 -11.85 5.80 17.86
N LEU A 82 -10.74 5.10 17.61
CA LEU A 82 -10.75 3.76 17.02
C LEU A 82 -11.43 2.74 17.94
N SER A 83 -11.23 2.84 19.26
CA SER A 83 -11.91 1.96 20.22
C SER A 83 -13.42 2.19 20.25
N LYS A 84 -13.87 3.45 20.23
CA LYS A 84 -15.30 3.79 20.09
C LYS A 84 -15.88 3.29 18.78
N GLN A 85 -15.18 3.50 17.67
CA GLN A 85 -15.60 3.00 16.36
C GLN A 85 -15.66 1.48 16.31
N ASN A 86 -14.73 0.76 16.95
CA ASN A 86 -14.78 -0.71 17.03
C ASN A 86 -15.95 -1.23 17.89
N LEU A 87 -16.40 -0.45 18.88
CA LEU A 87 -17.58 -0.78 19.69
C LEU A 87 -18.89 -0.46 18.96
N GLU A 88 -18.94 0.65 18.22
CA GLU A 88 -20.12 1.09 17.46
C GLU A 88 -20.28 0.35 16.12
N SER A 89 -19.17 -0.04 15.50
CA SER A 89 -19.17 -0.80 14.26
C SER A 89 -19.68 -2.20 14.56
N LYS A 90 -20.86 -2.53 14.00
CA LYS A 90 -21.43 -3.88 13.94
C LYS A 90 -20.54 -4.91 13.23
N HIS A 91 -19.38 -4.48 12.75
CA HIS A 91 -18.32 -5.27 12.12
C HIS A 91 -17.15 -5.54 13.08
N ASN A 92 -17.44 -5.79 14.36
CA ASN A 92 -16.42 -6.32 15.25
C ASN A 92 -16.07 -7.75 14.82
N ALA A 93 -14.83 -8.18 15.06
CA ALA A 93 -14.34 -9.50 14.64
C ALA A 93 -15.25 -10.66 15.13
N VAL A 94 -15.94 -10.45 16.25
CA VAL A 94 -16.89 -11.40 16.84
C VAL A 94 -18.20 -11.49 16.02
N ALA A 95 -18.80 -10.37 15.60
CA ALA A 95 -19.98 -10.39 14.75
C ALA A 95 -19.67 -10.95 13.36
N ILE A 96 -18.51 -10.61 12.79
CA ILE A 96 -18.07 -11.19 11.52
C ILE A 96 -17.86 -12.71 11.65
N GLY A 97 -17.28 -13.19 12.75
CA GLY A 97 -17.12 -14.62 13.02
C GLY A 97 -18.48 -15.35 13.08
N ALA A 98 -19.45 -14.77 13.79
CA ALA A 98 -20.80 -15.32 13.87
C ALA A 98 -21.51 -15.33 12.50
N ASP A 99 -21.37 -14.27 11.70
CA ASP A 99 -21.92 -14.19 10.36
C ASP A 99 -21.28 -15.20 9.40
N ILE A 100 -19.96 -15.42 9.51
CA ILE A 100 -19.24 -16.44 8.74
C ILE A 100 -19.75 -17.84 9.11
N GLU A 101 -19.89 -18.14 10.40
CA GLU A 101 -20.41 -19.43 10.86
C GLU A 101 -21.84 -19.68 10.39
N ASP A 102 -22.71 -18.67 10.45
CA ASP A 102 -24.08 -18.77 9.94
C ASP A 102 -24.10 -18.98 8.42
N MET A 103 -23.23 -18.29 7.68
CA MET A 103 -23.07 -18.47 6.24
C MET A 103 -22.60 -19.89 5.90
N ILE A 104 -21.63 -20.43 6.63
CA ILE A 104 -21.16 -21.82 6.47
C ILE A 104 -22.32 -22.80 6.71
N LYS A 105 -23.12 -22.60 7.77
CA LYS A 105 -24.28 -23.45 8.07
C LYS A 105 -25.33 -23.41 6.97
N ARG A 106 -25.62 -22.22 6.43
CA ARG A 106 -26.56 -22.04 5.30
C ARG A 106 -26.06 -22.72 4.04
N VAL A 107 -24.78 -22.59 3.70
CA VAL A 107 -24.16 -23.24 2.54
C VAL A 107 -24.17 -24.76 2.70
N GLN A 108 -23.78 -25.30 3.86
CA GLN A 108 -23.82 -26.74 4.13
C GLN A 108 -25.25 -27.32 4.04
N ARG A 109 -26.27 -26.56 4.49
CA ARG A 109 -27.67 -26.95 4.32
C ARG A 109 -28.08 -26.95 2.84
N SER A 110 -27.62 -25.97 2.05
CA SER A 110 -27.94 -25.86 0.62
C SER A 110 -27.23 -26.89 -0.28
N THR A 111 -26.00 -27.30 0.06
CA THR A 111 -25.27 -28.33 -0.71
C THR A 111 -25.82 -29.74 -0.47
N SER A 112 -26.72 -29.90 0.50
CA SER A 112 -27.42 -31.16 0.79
C SER A 112 -28.66 -31.39 -0.07
N SER A 113 -28.86 -30.64 -1.16
CA SER A 113 -29.73 -31.10 -2.25
C SER A 113 -29.13 -32.40 -2.80
N LYS A 114 -29.50 -33.50 -2.15
CA LYS A 114 -29.07 -34.84 -2.49
C LYS A 114 -29.41 -35.02 -3.96
N LEU A 115 -28.37 -35.21 -4.78
CA LEU A 115 -28.53 -35.75 -6.13
C LEU A 115 -29.58 -36.86 -6.06
N PRO A 116 -30.69 -36.76 -6.82
CA PRO A 116 -31.76 -37.74 -6.80
C PRO A 116 -31.18 -39.15 -6.93
N ALA A 117 -31.70 -40.09 -6.14
CA ALA A 117 -31.20 -41.47 -6.14
C ALA A 117 -31.21 -42.07 -7.56
N GLU A 118 -32.22 -41.73 -8.35
CA GLU A 118 -32.40 -42.13 -9.75
C GLU A 118 -31.23 -41.71 -10.66
N ILE A 119 -30.63 -40.53 -10.46
CA ILE A 119 -29.45 -40.09 -11.23
C ILE A 119 -28.22 -40.93 -10.84
N LYS A 120 -28.08 -41.28 -9.56
CA LYS A 120 -26.95 -42.09 -9.09
C LYS A 120 -27.03 -43.52 -9.61
N GLU A 121 -28.22 -44.10 -9.63
CA GLU A 121 -28.47 -45.44 -10.15
C GLU A 121 -28.20 -45.50 -11.66
N SER A 122 -28.75 -44.55 -12.43
CA SER A 122 -28.49 -44.46 -13.88
C SER A 122 -27.02 -44.18 -14.19
N GLN A 123 -26.33 -43.36 -13.39
CA GLN A 123 -24.88 -43.16 -13.50
C GLN A 123 -24.10 -44.46 -13.27
N GLN A 124 -24.46 -45.24 -12.25
CA GLN A 124 -23.80 -46.53 -11.97
C GLN A 124 -24.02 -47.53 -13.10
N ALA A 125 -25.23 -47.61 -13.67
CA ALA A 125 -25.51 -48.47 -14.82
C ALA A 125 -24.62 -48.15 -16.03
N VAL A 126 -24.42 -46.86 -16.35
CA VAL A 126 -23.50 -46.43 -17.41
C VAL A 126 -22.06 -46.85 -17.12
N ILE A 127 -21.60 -46.65 -15.88
CA ILE A 127 -20.24 -47.01 -15.46
C ILE A 127 -20.05 -48.52 -15.54
N GLU A 128 -21.03 -49.30 -15.09
CA GLU A 128 -21.00 -50.76 -15.16
C GLU A 128 -20.98 -51.24 -16.61
N CYS A 129 -21.81 -50.68 -17.50
CA CYS A 129 -21.79 -51.05 -18.91
C CYS A 129 -20.41 -50.79 -19.54
N TYR A 130 -19.82 -49.60 -19.34
CA TYR A 130 -18.50 -49.30 -19.88
C TYR A 130 -17.38 -50.15 -19.28
N ARG A 131 -17.51 -50.56 -18.02
CA ARG A 131 -16.54 -51.47 -17.38
C ARG A 131 -16.58 -52.88 -17.97
N HIS A 132 -17.77 -53.38 -18.32
CA HIS A 132 -17.95 -54.68 -18.95
C HIS A 132 -17.60 -54.65 -20.45
N ASN A 133 -17.90 -53.56 -21.14
CA ASN A 133 -17.75 -53.42 -22.61
C ASN A 133 -16.57 -52.51 -23.01
N LYS A 134 -15.36 -52.81 -22.54
CA LYS A 134 -14.15 -51.98 -22.78
C LYS A 134 -13.75 -51.85 -24.25
N SER A 135 -13.99 -52.89 -25.06
CA SER A 135 -13.66 -52.91 -26.49
C SER A 135 -14.81 -52.46 -27.39
N ARG A 136 -16.02 -52.33 -26.84
CA ARG A 136 -17.25 -51.93 -27.57
C ARG A 136 -18.07 -50.93 -26.74
N PRO A 137 -17.53 -49.73 -26.46
CA PRO A 137 -18.23 -48.73 -25.66
C PRO A 137 -19.54 -48.23 -26.33
N LEU A 138 -19.66 -48.34 -27.65
CA LEU A 138 -20.87 -47.94 -28.37
C LEU A 138 -22.10 -48.81 -28.07
N ASP A 139 -21.91 -50.00 -27.51
CA ASP A 139 -23.03 -50.87 -27.12
C ASP A 139 -23.78 -50.33 -25.89
N CYS A 140 -23.16 -49.43 -25.12
CA CYS A 140 -23.73 -48.80 -23.91
C CYS A 140 -24.58 -47.55 -24.18
N TRP A 141 -25.08 -47.39 -25.41
CA TRP A 141 -25.82 -46.19 -25.81
C TRP A 141 -27.15 -46.04 -25.06
N ALA A 142 -27.82 -47.16 -24.76
CA ALA A 142 -29.12 -47.16 -24.07
C ALA A 142 -28.98 -46.67 -22.62
N GLU A 143 -27.96 -47.11 -21.89
CA GLU A 143 -27.68 -46.65 -20.52
C GLU A 143 -27.35 -45.16 -20.51
N VAL A 144 -26.61 -44.68 -21.51
CA VAL A 144 -26.25 -43.26 -21.65
C VAL A 144 -27.49 -42.41 -21.96
N GLU A 145 -28.41 -42.91 -22.79
CA GLU A 145 -29.67 -42.22 -23.09
C GLU A 145 -30.57 -42.13 -21.85
N ASN A 146 -30.71 -43.23 -21.12
CA ASN A 146 -31.45 -43.25 -19.84
C ASN A 146 -30.86 -42.27 -18.81
N PHE A 147 -29.53 -42.20 -18.71
CA PHE A 147 -28.87 -41.23 -17.81
C PHE A 147 -29.13 -39.78 -18.25
N LYS A 148 -29.10 -39.48 -19.55
CA LYS A 148 -29.43 -38.15 -20.07
C LYS A 148 -30.86 -37.76 -19.77
N ASP A 149 -31.80 -38.68 -19.94
CA ASP A 149 -33.22 -38.44 -19.65
C ASP A 149 -33.47 -38.20 -18.17
N ALA A 150 -32.87 -39.01 -17.28
CA ALA A 150 -32.97 -38.83 -15.83
C ALA A 150 -32.41 -37.46 -15.39
N VAL A 151 -31.28 -37.03 -15.98
CA VAL A 151 -30.72 -35.69 -15.72
C VAL A 151 -31.63 -34.59 -16.26
N ALA A 152 -32.19 -34.74 -17.46
CA ALA A 152 -33.08 -33.74 -18.04
C ALA A 152 -34.37 -33.58 -17.23
N GLN A 153 -34.92 -34.67 -16.69
CA GLN A 153 -36.08 -34.63 -15.80
C GLN A 153 -35.74 -33.95 -14.48
N ALA A 154 -34.65 -34.33 -13.83
CA ALA A 154 -34.21 -33.70 -12.60
C ALA A 154 -33.88 -32.21 -12.76
N GLN A 155 -33.34 -31.80 -13.91
CA GLN A 155 -33.12 -30.38 -14.22
C GLN A 155 -34.43 -29.61 -14.35
N LYS A 156 -35.46 -30.20 -15.00
CA LYS A 156 -36.79 -29.58 -15.08
C LYS A 156 -37.40 -29.42 -13.69
N GLU A 157 -37.37 -30.47 -12.87
CA GLU A 157 -37.87 -30.43 -11.50
C GLU A 157 -37.12 -29.42 -10.63
N PHE A 158 -35.79 -29.37 -10.76
CA PHE A 158 -34.97 -28.40 -10.03
C PHE A 158 -35.33 -26.96 -10.40
N CYS A 159 -35.50 -26.66 -11.69
CA CYS A 159 -35.91 -25.34 -12.16
C CYS A 159 -37.33 -24.96 -11.69
N ILE A 160 -38.26 -25.91 -11.66
CA ILE A 160 -39.64 -25.67 -11.19
C ILE A 160 -39.67 -25.43 -9.67
N ASN A 161 -38.93 -26.21 -8.90
CA ASN A 161 -38.91 -26.11 -7.44
C ASN A 161 -38.04 -24.96 -6.90
N SER A 162 -37.26 -24.30 -7.76
CA SER A 162 -36.40 -23.17 -7.41
C SER A 162 -36.99 -21.80 -7.79
N ALA A 163 -38.18 -21.77 -8.40
CA ALA A 163 -38.93 -20.56 -8.75
C ALA A 163 -40.01 -20.28 -7.69
#